data_AF-A0A817MQN0-F1
#
_entry.id   AF-A0A817MQN0-F1
#
_cell.length_a   1.000
_cell.length_b   1.000
_cell.length_c   1.000
_cell.angle_alpha   90.00
_cell.angle_beta   90.00
_cell.angle_gamma   90.00
#
_symmetry.space_group_name_H-M   'P 1'
#
loop_
_entity.id
_entity.type
_entity.pdbx_description
1 polymer ?
#
loop_
_entity_poly.entity_id
_entity_poly.type
_entity_poly.pdbx_seq_one_letter_code
_entity_poly.pdbx_strand_id
1 'polypeptide(L)'
;MSDIPVDAQWEQNGVTIAGNHGSGGTINQLGFPTGLFFDNTRRMVIADSDNNSIIEWNMNNMKLEVVAGGNSVGNGSNQLNRPTDVLIDKATNSRIISDQGNKRVVRWYRRSGTTQGEILHDNIDG
;
A
#
# COMPACT_ATOMS: atom_id res chain seq x y z
N MET A 1 -11.38 -18.16 -11.93
CA MET A 1 -11.64 -18.04 -10.48
C MET A 1 -12.18 -19.37 -10.05
N SER A 2 -11.55 -20.06 -9.11
CA SER A 2 -12.09 -21.32 -8.57
C SER A 2 -13.22 -20.99 -7.61
N ASP A 3 -14.38 -21.61 -7.79
CA ASP A 3 -15.54 -21.43 -6.92
C ASP A 3 -15.22 -22.00 -5.53
N ILE A 4 -15.30 -21.15 -4.51
CA ILE A 4 -15.23 -21.55 -3.11
C ILE A 4 -16.54 -22.27 -2.79
N PRO A 5 -16.52 -23.51 -2.26
CA PRO A 5 -17.73 -24.24 -1.89
C PRO A 5 -18.61 -23.43 -0.91
N VAL A 6 -19.93 -23.46 -1.12
CA VAL A 6 -20.91 -22.74 -0.28
C VAL A 6 -20.97 -23.25 1.17
N ASP A 7 -20.39 -24.42 1.42
CA ASP A 7 -20.27 -25.10 2.70
C ASP A 7 -18.83 -25.11 3.25
N ALA A 8 -17.92 -24.33 2.64
CA ALA A 8 -16.54 -24.22 3.11
C ALA A 8 -16.50 -23.74 4.57
N GLN A 9 -15.97 -24.58 5.45
CA GLN A 9 -15.62 -24.21 6.82
C GLN A 9 -14.17 -23.77 6.87
N TRP A 10 -13.93 -22.53 7.29
CA TRP A 10 -12.59 -21.98 7.44
C TRP A 10 -12.04 -22.30 8.83
N GLU A 11 -10.79 -22.74 8.91
CA GLU A 11 -10.10 -22.91 10.18
C GLU A 11 -9.96 -21.55 10.88
N GLN A 12 -10.23 -21.49 12.19
CA GLN A 12 -10.01 -20.30 13.01
C GLN A 12 -8.54 -20.19 13.44
N ASN A 13 -7.63 -20.18 12.48
CA ASN A 13 -6.18 -20.23 12.69
C ASN A 13 -5.45 -19.04 12.04
N GLY A 14 -6.04 -17.83 12.14
CA GLY A 14 -5.44 -16.62 11.60
C GLY A 14 -3.98 -16.45 12.03
N VAL A 15 -3.09 -16.24 11.07
CA VAL A 15 -1.66 -16.02 11.30
C VAL A 15 -1.32 -14.58 10.94
N THR A 16 -0.58 -13.91 11.82
CA THR A 16 0.03 -12.62 11.48
C THR A 16 1.14 -12.86 10.47
N ILE A 17 0.96 -12.32 9.27
CA ILE A 17 1.99 -12.36 8.24
C ILE A 17 2.79 -11.04 8.20
N ALA A 18 2.16 -9.88 8.42
CA ALA A 18 2.83 -8.58 8.46
C ALA A 18 2.42 -7.75 9.69
N GLY A 19 3.34 -6.93 10.21
CA GLY A 19 3.10 -6.04 11.35
C GLY A 19 3.36 -6.70 12.72
N ASN A 20 2.56 -6.36 13.72
CA ASN A 20 2.57 -6.90 15.10
C ASN A 20 3.81 -6.56 15.97
N HIS A 21 4.54 -5.51 15.63
CA HIS A 21 5.66 -5.00 16.45
C HIS A 21 5.33 -3.64 17.12
N GLY A 22 4.04 -3.30 17.23
CA GLY A 22 3.56 -1.98 17.68
C GLY A 22 3.47 -0.94 16.56
N SER A 23 3.01 0.25 16.90
CA SER A 23 2.98 1.43 16.03
C SER A 23 4.29 2.20 16.16
N GLY A 24 5.16 2.11 15.16
CA GLY A 24 6.41 2.86 15.13
C GLY A 24 6.92 3.01 13.70
N GLY A 25 7.97 3.81 13.52
CA GLY A 25 8.43 4.22 12.18
C GLY A 25 9.33 3.21 11.48
N THR A 26 9.57 2.02 12.05
CA THR A 26 10.36 0.98 11.38
C THR A 26 9.48 0.19 10.42
N ILE A 27 10.09 -0.34 9.37
CA ILE A 27 9.37 -0.95 8.23
C ILE A 27 8.54 -2.20 8.58
N ASN A 28 8.81 -2.80 9.74
CA ASN A 28 8.09 -3.95 10.30
C ASN A 28 6.99 -3.56 11.32
N GLN A 29 6.77 -2.26 11.56
CA GLN A 29 5.79 -1.71 12.49
C GLN A 29 4.69 -0.96 11.73
N LEU A 30 3.65 -1.68 11.31
CA LEU A 30 2.51 -1.05 10.61
C LEU A 30 1.68 -0.20 11.60
N GLY A 31 1.44 1.05 11.24
CA GLY A 31 0.58 2.01 11.94
C GLY A 31 -0.79 2.12 11.27
N PHE A 32 -1.80 1.46 11.85
CA PHE A 32 -3.18 1.48 11.36
C PHE A 32 -3.29 1.12 9.87
N PRO A 33 -2.92 -0.11 9.46
CA PRO A 33 -3.03 -0.53 8.07
C PRO A 33 -4.50 -0.63 7.64
N THR A 34 -4.86 0.03 6.53
CA THR A 34 -6.26 0.24 6.12
C THR A 34 -6.64 -0.49 4.83
N GLY A 35 -5.68 -0.70 3.93
CA GLY A 35 -5.90 -1.35 2.64
C GLY A 35 -4.69 -2.16 2.22
N LEU A 36 -4.92 -3.20 1.41
CA LEU A 36 -3.85 -4.02 0.85
C LEU A 36 -4.20 -4.55 -0.53
N PHE A 37 -3.18 -4.81 -1.32
CA PHE A 37 -3.27 -5.53 -2.58
C PHE A 37 -2.26 -6.67 -2.61
N PHE A 38 -2.68 -7.83 -3.10
CA PHE A 38 -1.85 -9.03 -3.24
C PHE A 38 -1.93 -9.54 -4.67
N ASP A 39 -0.78 -9.77 -5.31
CA ASP A 39 -0.73 -10.37 -6.66
C ASP A 39 -0.22 -11.82 -6.66
N ASN A 40 -0.43 -12.48 -7.81
CA ASN A 40 0.05 -13.83 -8.08
C ASN A 40 1.58 -13.98 -8.10
N THR A 41 2.34 -12.89 -7.98
CA THR A 41 3.82 -12.93 -7.88
C THR A 41 4.29 -12.98 -6.43
N ARG A 42 3.36 -13.15 -5.47
CA ARG A 42 3.62 -13.13 -4.02
C ARG A 42 4.20 -11.79 -3.56
N ARG A 43 3.72 -10.71 -4.15
CA ARG A 43 3.94 -9.35 -3.65
C ARG A 43 2.65 -8.84 -3.02
N MET A 44 2.78 -8.37 -1.79
CA MET A 44 1.74 -7.65 -1.08
C MET A 44 2.16 -6.19 -0.94
N VAL A 45 1.25 -5.27 -1.21
CA VAL A 45 1.41 -3.86 -0.85
C VAL A 45 0.36 -3.47 0.16
N ILE A 46 0.75 -2.67 1.14
CA ILE A 46 -0.10 -2.29 2.29
C ILE A 46 -0.10 -0.77 2.38
N ALA A 47 -1.29 -0.18 2.50
CA ALA A 47 -1.47 1.21 2.90
C ALA A 47 -1.28 1.33 4.41
N ASP A 48 -0.13 1.88 4.81
CA ASP A 48 0.26 2.08 6.20
C ASP A 48 -0.12 3.51 6.62
N SER A 49 -1.38 3.65 7.07
CA SER A 49 -2.09 4.93 7.08
C SER A 49 -1.49 5.94 8.06
N ASP A 50 -1.24 5.54 9.31
CA ASP A 50 -0.68 6.48 10.30
C ASP A 50 0.80 6.80 10.03
N ASN A 51 1.52 5.88 9.36
CA ASN A 51 2.89 6.11 8.91
C ASN A 51 2.97 6.89 7.58
N ASN A 52 1.84 7.25 6.96
CA ASN A 52 1.78 8.00 5.70
C ASN A 52 2.65 7.37 4.59
N SER A 53 2.58 6.05 4.46
CA SER A 53 3.44 5.30 3.54
C SER A 53 2.74 4.11 2.92
N ILE A 54 3.30 3.61 1.82
CA ILE A 54 2.93 2.31 1.24
C ILE A 54 4.13 1.37 1.40
N ILE A 55 3.89 0.22 2.02
CA ILE A 55 4.89 -0.82 2.23
C ILE A 55 4.68 -1.93 1.21
N GLU A 56 5.75 -2.36 0.53
CA GLU A 56 5.77 -3.59 -0.26
C GLU A 56 6.43 -4.71 0.55
N TRP A 57 5.78 -5.86 0.58
CA TRP A 57 6.34 -7.11 1.08
C TRP A 57 6.46 -8.12 -0.05
N ASN A 58 7.71 -8.49 -0.34
CA ASN A 58 8.03 -9.59 -1.23
C ASN A 58 8.18 -10.88 -0.42
N MET A 59 7.18 -11.75 -0.51
CA MET A 59 7.16 -13.02 0.23
C MET A 59 8.04 -14.11 -0.38
N ASN A 60 8.67 -13.86 -1.53
CA ASN A 60 9.64 -14.81 -2.10
C ASN A 60 11.00 -14.72 -1.38
N ASN A 61 11.35 -13.54 -0.88
CA ASN A 61 12.63 -13.28 -0.22
C ASN A 61 12.48 -12.60 1.16
N MET A 62 11.25 -12.50 1.67
CA MET A 62 10.90 -11.90 2.95
C MET A 62 11.34 -10.43 3.10
N LYS A 63 11.51 -9.70 1.99
CA LYS A 63 11.94 -8.29 2.00
C LYS A 63 10.76 -7.34 2.14
N LEU A 64 10.88 -6.39 3.06
CA LEU A 64 9.99 -5.24 3.19
C LEU A 64 10.66 -3.98 2.62
N GLU A 65 9.90 -3.12 1.94
CA GLU A 65 10.38 -1.84 1.40
C GLU A 65 9.29 -0.75 1.47
N VAL A 66 9.66 0.48 1.87
CA VAL A 66 8.79 1.65 1.72
C VAL A 66 8.87 2.05 0.25
N VAL A 67 7.75 1.96 -0.45
CA VAL A 67 7.73 2.11 -1.91
C VAL A 67 6.97 3.34 -2.40
N ALA A 68 6.27 4.02 -1.49
CA ALA A 68 5.69 5.35 -1.67
C ALA A 68 5.51 6.03 -0.30
N GLY A 69 5.52 7.36 -0.26
CA GLY A 69 5.43 8.13 0.99
C GLY A 69 6.63 7.95 1.91
N GLY A 70 6.40 8.00 3.22
CA GLY A 70 7.46 7.87 4.25
C GLY A 70 8.34 9.11 4.44
N ASN A 71 8.06 10.21 3.74
CA ASN A 71 8.80 11.48 3.82
C ASN A 71 8.02 12.55 4.59
N SER A 72 7.48 12.16 5.75
CA SER A 72 6.51 12.92 6.54
C SER A 72 5.16 13.11 5.86
N VAL A 73 4.16 13.50 6.64
CA VAL A 73 2.83 13.86 6.14
C VAL A 73 2.92 15.11 5.26
N GLY A 74 2.23 15.09 4.12
CA GLY A 74 2.14 16.25 3.23
C GLY A 74 1.60 15.90 1.86
N ASN A 75 1.48 16.90 0.99
CA ASN A 75 0.95 16.78 -0.38
C ASN A 75 2.03 16.89 -1.47
N GLY A 76 3.31 16.92 -1.10
CA GLY A 76 4.42 16.86 -2.06
C GLY A 76 4.40 15.58 -2.91
N SER A 77 5.17 15.57 -3.99
CA SER A 77 5.23 14.43 -4.93
C SER A 77 5.83 13.17 -4.29
N ASN A 78 6.55 13.28 -3.18
CA ASN A 78 7.12 12.18 -2.41
C ASN A 78 6.44 11.99 -1.04
N GLN A 79 5.29 12.62 -0.80
CA GLN A 79 4.54 12.61 0.44
C GLN A 79 3.13 12.06 0.26
N LEU A 80 2.59 11.50 1.35
CA LEU A 80 1.21 11.04 1.46
C LEU A 80 0.62 11.58 2.77
N ASN A 81 -0.69 11.50 2.90
CA ASN A 81 -1.42 11.85 4.11
C ASN A 81 -2.57 10.87 4.32
N ARG A 82 -2.41 9.96 5.30
CA ARG A 82 -3.38 8.91 5.63
C ARG A 82 -3.85 8.12 4.38
N PRO A 83 -2.96 7.45 3.65
CA PRO A 83 -3.38 6.62 2.52
C PRO A 83 -4.30 5.50 3.00
N THR A 84 -5.41 5.28 2.31
CA THR A 84 -6.41 4.28 2.73
C THR A 84 -6.40 3.00 1.91
N ASP A 85 -5.92 3.05 0.68
CA ASP A 85 -5.88 1.90 -0.21
C ASP A 85 -4.83 2.06 -1.31
N VAL A 86 -4.42 0.94 -1.89
CA VAL A 86 -3.44 0.87 -2.97
C VAL A 86 -3.75 -0.25 -3.95
N LEU A 87 -3.65 0.05 -5.24
CA LEU A 87 -3.72 -0.91 -6.35
C LEU A 87 -2.44 -0.89 -7.16
N ILE A 88 -2.10 -2.02 -7.80
CA ILE A 88 -0.99 -2.10 -8.74
C ILE A 88 -1.53 -2.08 -10.17
N ASP A 89 -1.17 -1.05 -10.93
CA ASP A 89 -1.37 -1.00 -12.37
C ASP A 89 -0.15 -1.61 -13.07
N LYS A 90 -0.29 -2.87 -13.48
CA LYS A 90 0.75 -3.62 -14.19
C LYS A 90 1.02 -3.07 -15.59
N ALA A 91 0.05 -2.43 -16.24
CA ALA A 91 0.20 -1.91 -17.60
C ALA A 91 1.16 -0.71 -17.63
N THR A 92 1.07 0.16 -16.61
CA THR A 92 1.95 1.34 -16.49
C THR A 92 3.09 1.14 -15.49
N ASN A 93 3.21 -0.05 -14.88
CA ASN A 93 4.17 -0.37 -13.81
C ASN A 93 4.13 0.69 -12.68
N SER A 94 2.91 1.02 -12.24
CA SER A 94 2.67 2.04 -11.22
C SER A 94 1.72 1.55 -10.13
N ARG A 95 1.62 2.33 -9.06
CA ARG A 95 0.69 2.11 -7.95
C ARG A 95 -0.34 3.22 -7.94
N ILE A 96 -1.62 2.91 -7.79
CA ILE A 96 -2.67 3.90 -7.64
C ILE A 96 -3.04 3.94 -6.16
N ILE A 97 -2.90 5.10 -5.53
CA ILE A 97 -3.03 5.25 -4.07
C ILE A 97 -4.15 6.24 -3.77
N SER A 98 -5.07 5.82 -2.89
CA SER A 98 -6.08 6.69 -2.31
C SER A 98 -5.46 7.51 -1.18
N ASP A 99 -5.00 8.72 -1.50
CA ASP A 99 -4.31 9.64 -0.59
C ASP A 99 -5.32 10.52 0.16
N GLN A 100 -6.08 9.87 1.06
CA GLN A 100 -7.32 10.39 1.65
C GLN A 100 -7.15 11.77 2.30
N GLY A 101 -6.12 11.95 3.13
CA GLY A 101 -5.91 13.21 3.86
C GLY A 101 -5.59 14.38 2.93
N ASN A 102 -5.09 14.11 1.73
CA ASN A 102 -4.86 15.09 0.68
C ASN A 102 -6.01 15.19 -0.34
N LYS A 103 -7.08 14.40 -0.18
CA LYS A 103 -8.27 14.41 -1.02
C LYS A 103 -7.97 14.15 -2.51
N ARG A 104 -6.99 13.31 -2.80
CA ARG A 104 -6.55 13.00 -4.17
C ARG A 104 -6.30 11.52 -4.38
N VAL A 105 -6.21 11.13 -5.65
CA VAL A 105 -5.68 9.83 -6.07
C VAL A 105 -4.37 10.07 -6.80
N VAL A 106 -3.30 9.42 -6.35
CA VAL A 106 -1.96 9.58 -6.94
C VAL A 106 -1.53 8.30 -7.65
N ARG A 107 -0.85 8.45 -8.78
CA ARG A 107 -0.13 7.39 -9.46
C ARG A 107 1.33 7.48 -9.09
N TRP A 108 1.87 6.39 -8.55
CA TRP A 108 3.25 6.29 -8.13
C TRP A 108 4.00 5.29 -9.00
N TYR A 109 4.90 5.77 -9.85
CA TYR A 109 5.66 4.89 -10.73
C TYR A 109 6.71 4.09 -9.97
N ARG A 110 6.86 2.81 -10.35
CA ARG A 110 7.96 1.98 -9.89
C ARG A 110 9.21 2.35 -10.69
N ARG A 111 10.02 3.30 -10.22
CA ARG A 111 11.34 3.62 -10.81
C ARG A 111 12.49 3.07 -9.97
N SER A 112 13.49 2.52 -10.65
CA SER A 112 14.77 2.10 -10.08
C SER A 112 15.54 3.31 -9.56
N GLY A 113 15.29 3.74 -8.31
CA GLY A 113 16.18 4.63 -7.57
C GLY A 113 15.67 6.02 -7.17
N THR A 114 14.43 6.43 -7.50
CA THR A 114 13.84 7.70 -6.98
C THR A 114 12.31 7.59 -6.86
N THR A 115 11.78 8.02 -5.71
CA THR A 115 10.35 7.96 -5.33
C THR A 115 9.65 9.29 -5.63
N GLN A 116 8.98 9.38 -6.78
CA GLN A 116 8.07 10.49 -7.11
C GLN A 116 6.74 9.96 -7.63
N GLY A 117 5.65 10.47 -7.07
CA GLY A 117 4.29 10.30 -7.54
C GLY A 117 3.87 11.43 -8.51
N GLU A 118 2.97 11.08 -9.41
CA GLU A 118 2.20 11.99 -10.26
C GLU A 118 0.75 12.02 -9.74
N ILE A 119 0.14 13.20 -9.69
CA ILE A 119 -1.26 13.34 -9.28
C ILE A 119 -2.13 12.99 -10.50
N LEU A 120 -3.06 12.05 -10.33
CA LEU A 120 -3.93 11.66 -11.45
C LEU A 120 -5.07 12.63 -11.68
N HIS A 121 -5.68 13.15 -10.61
CA HIS A 121 -6.70 14.19 -10.69
C HIS A 121 -6.74 14.97 -9.37
N ASP A 122 -6.48 16.28 -9.43
CA ASP A 122 -6.71 17.23 -8.33
C ASP A 122 -8.11 17.82 -8.52
N ASN A 123 -9.14 17.13 -8.02
CA ASN A 123 -10.55 17.53 -8.15
C ASN A 123 -11.09 17.46 -9.59
N ILE A 124 -12.17 16.70 -9.78
CA ILE A 124 -13.07 16.95 -10.91
C ILE A 124 -13.84 18.20 -10.49
N ASP A 125 -13.35 19.37 -10.91
CA ASP A 125 -14.13 20.60 -10.80
C ASP A 125 -15.46 20.36 -11.53
N GLY A 126 -16.56 20.48 -10.79
CA GLY A 126 -17.93 20.41 -11.31
C GLY A 126 -18.34 21.65 -12.08
#